data_AF-F7ZZ12-F1
#
_entry.id   AF-F7ZZ12-F1
#
_cell.length_a   1.000
_cell.length_b   1.000
_cell.length_c   1.000
_cell.angle_alpha   90.00
_cell.angle_beta   90.00
_cell.angle_gamma   90.00
#
_symmetry.space_group_name_H-M   'P 1'
#
loop_
_entity.id
_entity.type
_entity.pdbx_description
1 polymer ?
#
loop_
_entity_poly.entity_id
_entity_poly.type
_entity_poly.pdbx_seq_one_letter_code
_entity_poly.pdbx_strand_id
1 'polypeptide(L)'
;MATEVSAADGAIKQGADVVARTRGELQRELSALEGKLAGIGSHWQGQGAVAFNQLMVRWREDANKIVSALNEFESNLLQSQSTYTASDDTQQSAFTRLSGRLG
;
A
#
# COMPACT_ATOMS: atom_id res chain seq x y z
N MET A 1 -19.86 11.02 17.20
CA MET A 1 -18.52 10.66 17.71
C MET A 1 -18.28 9.15 17.59
N ALA A 2 -18.69 8.27 18.53
CA ALA A 2 -18.37 6.82 18.44
C ALA A 2 -18.82 6.11 17.14
N THR A 3 -20.01 6.44 16.62
CA THR A 3 -20.53 5.87 15.37
C THR A 3 -19.79 6.37 14.12
N GLU A 4 -19.27 7.60 14.16
CA GLU A 4 -18.51 8.20 13.05
C GLU A 4 -17.09 7.64 13.00
N VAL A 5 -16.47 7.38 14.16
CA VAL A 5 -15.16 6.73 14.27
C VAL A 5 -15.23 5.30 13.74
N SER A 6 -16.24 4.52 14.13
CA SER A 6 -16.46 3.16 13.61
C SER A 6 -16.67 3.12 12.09
N ALA A 7 -17.40 4.10 11.54
CA ALA A 7 -17.58 4.22 10.09
C ALA A 7 -16.27 4.58 9.37
N ALA A 8 -15.47 5.50 9.94
CA ALA A 8 -14.16 5.87 9.40
C ALA A 8 -13.17 4.69 9.45
N ASP A 9 -13.17 3.92 10.55
CA ASP A 9 -12.35 2.71 10.71
C ASP A 9 -12.69 1.62 9.69
N GLY A 10 -13.97 1.45 9.38
CA GLY A 10 -14.43 0.55 8.32
C GLY A 10 -13.96 1.01 6.94
N ALA A 11 -14.08 2.31 6.65
CA ALA A 11 -13.64 2.88 5.38
C ALA A 11 -12.13 2.79 5.17
N ILE A 12 -11.32 3.02 6.21
CA ILE A 12 -9.86 2.90 6.13
C ILE A 12 -9.44 1.45 5.86
N LYS A 13 -10.03 0.47 6.56
CA LYS A 13 -9.78 -0.96 6.30
C LYS A 13 -10.14 -1.34 4.87
N GLN A 14 -11.31 -0.91 4.40
CA GLN A 14 -11.73 -1.16 3.03
C GLN A 14 -10.77 -0.53 2.02
N GLY A 15 -10.28 0.68 2.28
CA GLY A 15 -9.28 1.36 1.45
C GLY A 15 -7.96 0.58 1.41
N ALA A 16 -7.45 0.14 2.56
CA ALA A 16 -6.24 -0.68 2.65
C ALA A 16 -6.39 -1.99 1.88
N ASP A 17 -7.52 -2.68 2.01
CA ASP A 17 -7.81 -3.91 1.26
C ASP A 17 -7.82 -3.68 -0.26
N VAL A 18 -8.42 -2.58 -0.72
CA VAL A 18 -8.44 -2.21 -2.14
C VAL A 18 -7.01 -1.96 -2.63
N VAL A 19 -6.21 -1.21 -1.87
CA VAL A 19 -4.80 -0.96 -2.20
C VAL A 19 -4.00 -2.26 -2.29
N ALA A 20 -4.19 -3.18 -1.34
CA ALA A 20 -3.53 -4.48 -1.34
C ALA A 20 -3.89 -5.31 -2.57
N ARG A 21 -5.17 -5.32 -2.97
CA ARG A 21 -5.62 -6.01 -4.20
C ARG A 21 -5.03 -5.39 -5.45
N THR A 22 -5.10 -4.05 -5.58
CA THR A 22 -4.55 -3.32 -6.71
C THR A 22 -3.05 -3.51 -6.81
N ARG A 23 -2.32 -3.54 -5.69
CA ARG A 23 -0.89 -3.88 -5.68
C ARG A 23 -0.64 -5.27 -6.26
N GLY A 24 -1.42 -6.27 -5.85
CA GLY A 24 -1.28 -7.64 -6.37
C GLY A 24 -1.62 -7.75 -7.86
N GLU A 25 -2.62 -7.01 -8.33
CA GLU A 25 -2.95 -6.89 -9.76
C GLU A 25 -1.80 -6.24 -10.53
N LEU A 26 -1.32 -5.08 -10.07
CA LEU A 26 -0.22 -4.37 -10.69
C LEU A 26 1.05 -5.23 -10.75
N GLN A 27 1.38 -5.95 -9.68
CA GLN A 27 2.55 -6.83 -9.68
C GLN A 27 2.43 -7.93 -10.73
N ARG A 28 1.24 -8.52 -10.92
CA ARG A 28 1.00 -9.49 -11.99
C ARG A 28 1.15 -8.88 -13.38
N GLU A 29 0.62 -7.68 -13.59
CA GLU A 29 0.76 -6.97 -14.88
C GLU A 29 2.21 -6.62 -15.19
N LEU A 30 2.96 -6.12 -14.19
CA LEU A 30 4.37 -5.79 -14.32
C LEU A 30 5.20 -7.02 -14.69
N SER A 31 4.97 -8.17 -14.03
CA SER A 31 5.63 -9.43 -14.38
C SER A 31 5.24 -9.94 -15.77
N ALA A 32 3.98 -9.81 -16.17
CA ALA A 32 3.52 -10.20 -17.50
C ALA A 32 4.19 -9.35 -18.59
N LEU A 33 4.34 -8.05 -18.37
CA LEU A 33 5.02 -7.15 -19.30
C LEU A 33 6.53 -7.40 -19.33
N GLU A 34 7.16 -7.69 -18.18
CA GLU A 34 8.57 -8.11 -18.12
C GLU A 34 8.81 -9.36 -18.99
N GLY A 35 7.93 -10.37 -18.89
CA GLY A 35 8.01 -11.58 -19.71
C GLY A 35 7.88 -11.31 -21.21
N LYS A 36 6.97 -10.41 -21.61
CA LYS A 36 6.83 -9.98 -23.01
C LYS A 36 8.09 -9.26 -23.51
N LEU A 37 8.65 -8.36 -22.70
CA LEU A 37 9.89 -7.66 -23.01
C LEU A 37 11.06 -8.65 -23.17
N ALA A 38 11.20 -9.61 -22.26
CA ALA A 38 12.23 -10.65 -22.32
C ALA A 38 12.14 -11.49 -23.61
N GLY A 39 10.94 -11.85 -24.05
CA GLY A 39 10.72 -12.58 -25.31
C GLY A 39 11.11 -11.78 -26.57
N ILE A 40 10.98 -10.45 -26.54
CA ILE A 40 11.46 -9.59 -27.64
C ILE A 40 12.99 -9.45 -27.58
N GLY A 41 13.52 -9.26 -26.37
CA GLY A 41 14.94 -9.04 -26.13
C GLY A 41 15.83 -10.21 -26.54
N SER A 42 15.31 -11.45 -26.57
CA SER A 42 16.06 -12.62 -27.04
C SER A 42 16.49 -12.53 -28.51
N HIS A 43 15.88 -11.63 -29.30
CA HIS A 43 16.26 -11.37 -30.69
C HIS A 43 17.36 -10.31 -30.84
N TRP A 44 17.67 -9.54 -29.79
CA TRP A 44 18.67 -8.47 -29.88
C TRP A 44 20.05 -9.01 -29.54
N GLN A 45 21.02 -8.76 -30.43
CA GLN A 45 22.42 -9.17 -30.29
C GLN A 45 23.34 -7.95 -30.37
N GLY A 46 24.57 -8.08 -29.87
CA GLY A 46 25.55 -7.00 -29.88
C GLY A 46 25.11 -5.80 -29.02
N GLN A 47 25.26 -4.58 -29.55
CA GLN A 47 24.93 -3.34 -28.82
C GLN A 47 23.44 -3.25 -28.42
N GLY A 48 22.54 -3.86 -29.20
CA GLY A 48 21.11 -3.94 -28.85
C GLY A 48 20.85 -4.74 -27.57
N ALA A 49 21.62 -5.80 -27.33
CA ALA A 49 21.51 -6.58 -26.10
C ALA A 49 21.94 -5.77 -24.86
N VAL A 50 22.95 -4.90 -24.99
CA VAL A 50 23.39 -4.02 -23.89
C VAL A 50 22.30 -3.02 -23.52
N ALA A 51 21.72 -2.35 -24.52
CA ALA A 51 20.61 -1.41 -24.31
C ALA A 51 19.37 -2.12 -23.72
N PHE A 52 19.06 -3.34 -24.17
CA PHE A 52 17.98 -4.14 -23.60
C PHE A 52 18.19 -4.45 -22.12
N ASN A 53 19.40 -4.89 -21.75
CA ASN A 53 19.70 -5.21 -20.37
C ASN A 53 19.54 -3.98 -19.45
N GLN A 54 19.97 -2.80 -19.92
CA GLN A 54 19.76 -1.54 -19.19
C GLN A 54 18.27 -1.21 -19.04
N LEU A 55 17.48 -1.37 -20.11
CA LEU A 55 16.03 -1.21 -20.06
C LEU A 55 15.39 -2.16 -19.04
N MET A 56 15.79 -3.42 -19.01
CA MET A 56 15.24 -4.42 -18.07
C MET A 56 15.61 -4.12 -16.61
N VAL A 57 16.81 -3.58 -16.35
CA VAL A 57 17.19 -3.10 -15.01
C VAL A 57 16.28 -1.93 -14.60
N ARG A 58 16.14 -0.93 -15.45
CA ARG A 58 15.28 0.24 -15.22
C ARG A 58 13.83 -0.17 -14.98
N TRP A 59 13.32 -1.09 -15.81
CA TRP A 59 11.98 -1.66 -15.68
C TRP A 59 11.73 -2.25 -14.29
N ARG A 60 12.63 -3.12 -13.83
CA ARG A 60 12.52 -3.74 -12.49
C ARG A 60 12.61 -2.73 -11.36
N GLU A 61 13.50 -1.74 -11.48
CA GLU A 61 13.61 -0.65 -10.50
C GLU A 61 12.31 0.13 -10.38
N ASP A 62 11.74 0.55 -11.51
CA ASP A 62 10.54 1.37 -11.53
C ASP A 62 9.30 0.55 -11.11
N ALA A 63 9.21 -0.72 -11.50
CA ALA A 63 8.22 -1.67 -11.00
C ALA A 63 8.26 -1.79 -9.46
N ASN A 64 9.46 -2.00 -8.90
CA ASN A 64 9.64 -2.10 -7.46
C ASN A 64 9.26 -0.81 -6.73
N LYS A 65 9.62 0.36 -7.27
CA LYS A 65 9.24 1.65 -6.67
C LYS A 65 7.72 1.79 -6.55
N ILE A 66 6.97 1.43 -7.59
CA ILE A 66 5.50 1.57 -7.58
C ILE A 66 4.90 0.58 -6.56
N VAL A 67 5.34 -0.68 -6.56
CA VAL A 67 4.85 -1.69 -5.61
C VAL A 67 5.16 -1.29 -4.17
N SER A 68 6.36 -0.78 -3.89
CA SER A 68 6.75 -0.28 -2.58
C SER A 68 5.93 0.94 -2.14
N ALA A 69 5.65 1.89 -3.04
CA ALA A 69 4.81 3.03 -2.73
C ALA A 69 3.38 2.61 -2.33
N LEU A 70 2.81 1.58 -2.99
CA LEU A 70 1.51 1.02 -2.62
C LEU A 70 1.55 0.30 -1.26
N ASN A 71 2.65 -0.41 -0.94
CA ASN A 71 2.86 -0.98 0.40
C ASN A 71 2.90 0.10 1.49
N GLU A 72 3.68 1.17 1.27
CA GLU A 72 3.77 2.29 2.21
C GLU A 72 2.42 2.99 2.38
N PHE A 73 1.68 3.19 1.29
CA PHE A 73 0.35 3.79 1.33
C PHE A 73 -0.63 2.95 2.15
N GLU A 74 -0.68 1.62 1.95
CA GLU A 74 -1.48 0.71 2.78
C GLU A 74 -1.08 0.79 4.26
N SER A 75 0.22 0.74 4.55
CA SER A 75 0.74 0.82 5.91
C SER A 75 0.35 2.14 6.60
N ASN A 76 0.44 3.26 5.87
CA ASN A 76 0.06 4.58 6.39
C ASN A 76 -1.44 4.68 6.69
N LEU A 77 -2.29 4.04 5.86
CA LEU A 77 -3.72 3.94 6.13
C LEU A 77 -3.99 3.18 7.43
N LEU A 78 -3.39 2.00 7.59
CA LEU A 78 -3.57 1.16 8.79
C LEU A 78 -3.01 1.81 10.06
N GLN A 79 -1.87 2.49 9.97
CA GLN A 79 -1.29 3.23 11.10
C GLN A 79 -2.17 4.41 11.52
N SER A 80 -2.74 5.12 10.54
CA SER A 80 -3.68 6.22 10.80
C SER A 80 -4.89 5.70 11.59
N GLN A 81 -5.48 4.59 11.16
CA GLN A 81 -6.55 3.91 11.90
C GLN A 81 -6.13 3.58 13.35
N SER A 82 -5.00 2.91 13.55
CA SER A 82 -4.55 2.53 14.91
C SER A 82 -4.36 3.76 15.82
N THR A 83 -3.91 4.88 15.26
CA THR A 83 -3.72 6.13 16.00
C THR A 83 -5.06 6.76 16.40
N TYR A 84 -6.05 6.74 15.49
CA TYR A 84 -7.39 7.23 15.77
C TYR A 84 -8.09 6.41 16.87
N THR A 85 -8.07 5.08 16.78
CA THR A 85 -8.67 4.20 17.80
C THR A 85 -8.02 4.40 19.17
N ALA A 86 -6.69 4.47 19.25
CA ALA A 86 -5.97 4.64 20.51
C ALA A 86 -6.24 6.01 21.18
N SER A 87 -6.40 7.07 20.39
CA SER A 87 -6.76 8.40 20.89
C SER A 87 -8.18 8.40 21.47
N ASP A 88 -9.13 7.72 20.83
CA ASP A 88 -10.53 7.66 21.28
C ASP A 88 -10.66 6.87 22.60
N ASP A 89 -10.05 5.68 22.68
CA ASP A 89 -10.02 4.86 23.90
C ASP A 89 -9.44 5.63 25.11
N THR A 90 -8.40 6.44 24.86
CA THR A 90 -7.78 7.27 25.89
C THR A 90 -8.73 8.36 26.39
N GLN A 91 -9.45 9.03 25.48
CA GLN A 91 -10.42 10.07 25.82
C GLN A 91 -11.64 9.49 26.54
N GLN A 92 -12.18 8.37 26.06
CA GLN A 92 -13.29 7.67 26.71
C GLN A 92 -12.91 7.26 28.14
N SER A 93 -11.73 6.66 28.32
CA SER A 93 -11.23 6.28 29.65
C SER A 93 -11.05 7.48 30.58
N ALA A 94 -10.59 8.63 30.06
CA ALA A 94 -10.50 9.87 30.84
C ALA A 94 -11.89 10.38 31.25
N PHE A 95 -12.86 10.35 30.35
CA PHE A 95 -14.24 10.79 30.60
C PHE A 95 -14.95 9.88 31.62
N THR A 96 -14.82 8.55 31.50
CA THR A 96 -15.36 7.59 32.47
C THR A 96 -14.78 7.81 33.86
N ARG A 97 -13.47 8.06 33.96
CA ARG A 97 -12.81 8.38 35.25
C ARG A 97 -13.30 9.69 35.85
N LEU A 98 -13.53 10.71 35.03
CA LEU A 98 -14.07 12.00 35.49
C LEU A 98 -15.52 11.83 35.98
N SER A 99 -16.36 11.15 35.20
CA SER A 99 -17.76 10.92 35.55
C SER A 99 -17.91 10.09 36.83
N GLY A 100 -17.05 9.09 37.05
CA GLY A 100 -17.04 8.31 38.29
C GLY A 100 -16.49 9.03 39.52
N ARG A 101 -15.92 10.24 39.35
CA ARG A 101 -15.49 11.12 40.45
C ARG A 101 -16.50 12.22 40.78
N LEU A 102 -17.44 12.49 39.87
CA LEU A 102 -18.46 13.53 40.00
C LEU A 102 -19.84 12.99 40.41
N GLY A 103 -20.00 11.66 40.45
CA GLY A 103 -21.12 10.97 41.10
C GLY A 103 -20.65 10.30 42.38
#